data_AF-A0A392W9E1-F1
#
_entry.id   AF-A0A392W9E1-F1
#
_cell.length_a   1.000
_cell.length_b   1.000
_cell.length_c   1.000
_cell.angle_alpha   90.00
_cell.angle_beta   90.00
_cell.angle_gamma   90.00
#
_symmetry.space_group_name_H-M   'P 1'
#
loop_
_entity.id
_entity.type
_entity.pdbx_description
1 polymer ?
#
loop_
_entity_poly.entity_id
_entity_poly.type
_entity_poly.pdbx_seq_one_letter_code
_entity_poly.pdbx_strand_id
1 'polypeptide(L)' 'NEAVFYEQYEAHMKAQEEQRDAAASAAAAGAISPEFTLSELGIDDPGEFHNFMDPPASG' A
#
# COMPACT_ATOMS: atom_id res chain seq x y z
N ASN A 1 -13.31 31.22 -13.32
CA ASN A 1 -13.26 29.78 -12.99
C ASN A 1 -11.95 29.41 -12.28
N GLU A 2 -10.96 30.30 -12.23
CA GLU A 2 -9.66 30.05 -11.57
C GLU A 2 -9.72 29.97 -10.05
N ALA A 3 -10.60 30.74 -9.38
CA ALA A 3 -10.72 30.72 -7.92
C ALA A 3 -11.11 29.34 -7.36
N VAL A 4 -12.01 28.63 -8.07
CA VAL A 4 -12.45 27.27 -7.69
C VAL A 4 -11.32 26.27 -7.85
N PHE A 5 -10.45 26.47 -8.85
CA PHE A 5 -9.28 25.61 -9.06
C PHE A 5 -8.28 25.72 -7.91
N TYR A 6 -7.97 26.95 -7.47
CA TYR A 6 -7.04 27.16 -6.35
C TYR A 6 -7.59 26.62 -5.03
N GLU A 7 -8.88 26.84 -4.75
CA GLU A 7 -9.52 26.31 -3.54
C GLU A 7 -9.48 24.78 -3.49
N GLN A 8 -9.72 24.11 -4.63
CA GLN A 8 -9.67 22.66 -4.72
C GLN A 8 -8.23 22.12 -4.66
N TYR A 9 -7.27 22.83 -5.26
CA TYR A 9 -5.85 22.49 -5.17
C TYR A 9 -5.34 22.58 -3.73
N GLU A 10 -5.68 23.65 -2.99
CA GLU A 10 -5.31 23.80 -1.59
C GLU A 10 -5.95 22.72 -0.71
N ALA A 11 -7.23 22.41 -0.93
CA ALA A 11 -7.91 21.33 -0.21
C ALA A 11 -7.25 19.97 -0.44
N HIS A 12 -6.88 19.66 -1.69
CA HIS A 12 -6.18 18.43 -2.04
C HIS A 12 -4.77 18.37 -1.41
N MET A 13 -3.99 19.46 -1.50
CA MET A 13 -2.65 19.53 -0.92
C MET A 13 -2.68 19.32 0.60
N LYS A 14 -3.62 19.97 1.28
CA LYS A 14 -3.79 19.82 2.73
C LYS A 14 -4.18 18.40 3.12
N ALA A 15 -5.11 17.77 2.40
CA ALA A 15 -5.50 16.38 2.64
C ALA A 15 -4.35 15.40 2.38
N GLN A 16 -3.55 15.62 1.34
CA GLN A 16 -2.39 14.78 1.04
C GLN A 16 -1.30 14.89 2.11
N GLU A 17 -1.06 16.09 2.64
CA GLU A 17 -0.11 16.32 3.73
C GLU A 17 -0.54 15.60 5.01
N GLU A 18 -1.81 15.73 5.40
CA GLU A 18 -2.38 15.03 6.55
C GLU A 18 -2.31 13.50 6.39
N GLN A 19 -2.54 12.98 5.18
CA GLN A 19 -2.36 11.56 4.89
C GLN A 19 -0.90 11.10 4.97
N ARG A 20 0.07 11.92 4.54
CA ARG A 20 1.50 11.59 4.70
C ARG A 20 1.90 11.54 6.17
N ASP A 21 1.43 12.48 6.98
CA ASP A 21 1.71 12.49 8.41
C ASP A 21 1.07 11.29 9.11
N ALA A 22 -0.17 10.96 8.77
CA ALA A 22 -0.84 9.76 9.27
C ALA A 22 -0.11 8.48 8.84
N ALA A 23 0.32 8.40 7.58
CA ALA A 23 1.08 7.26 7.06
C ALA A 23 2.46 7.14 7.72
N ALA A 24 3.15 8.25 7.97
CA ALA A 24 4.43 8.27 8.69
C ALA A 24 4.26 7.81 10.14
N SER A 25 3.20 8.27 10.82
CA SER A 25 2.85 7.79 12.16
C SER A 25 2.47 6.30 12.18
N ALA A 26 1.75 5.82 11.16
CA ALA A 26 1.39 4.42 11.02
C ALA A 26 2.60 3.54 10.72
N ALA A 27 3.54 4.01 9.88
CA ALA A 27 4.81 3.32 9.61
C ALA A 27 5.67 3.21 10.87
N ALA A 28 5.73 4.28 11.69
CA ALA A 28 6.41 4.24 12.99
C ALA A 28 5.75 3.27 13.99
N ALA A 29 4.43 3.13 13.97
CA ALA A 29 3.69 2.14 14.76
C ALA A 29 3.82 0.70 14.20
N GLY A 30 3.97 0.57 12.87
CA GLY A 30 4.23 -0.69 12.17
C GLY A 30 5.59 -1.29 12.49
N ALA A 31 6.52 -0.52 13.05
CA ALA A 31 7.79 -1.02 13.61
C ALA A 31 7.62 -1.90 14.87
N ILE A 32 6.39 -2.01 15.41
CA ILE A 32 6.05 -2.91 16.53
C ILE A 32 5.19 -4.10 16.03
N SER A 33 4.85 -4.13 14.73
CA SER A 33 4.18 -5.27 14.11
C SER A 33 5.19 -6.36 13.77
N PRO A 34 4.82 -7.66 13.86
CA PRO A 34 5.71 -8.73 13.43
C PRO A 34 6.17 -8.49 11.98
N GLU A 35 7.48 -8.45 11.79
CA GLU A 35 8.10 -8.30 10.48
C GLU A 35 7.95 -9.60 9.70
N PHE A 36 6.91 -9.69 8.86
CA PHE A 36 6.84 -10.72 7.83
C PHE A 36 7.58 -10.20 6.59
N THR A 37 8.64 -10.90 6.17
CA THR A 37 9.30 -10.59 4.89
C THR A 37 8.37 -10.92 3.73
N LEU A 38 8.53 -10.26 2.58
CA LEU A 38 7.76 -10.60 1.36
C LEU A 38 7.94 -12.08 0.97
N SER A 39 9.13 -12.64 1.23
CA SER A 39 9.43 -14.07 1.06
C SER A 39 8.64 -14.96 2.02
N GLU A 40 8.39 -14.52 3.26
CA GLU A 40 7.58 -15.26 4.24
C GLU A 40 6.09 -15.25 3.89
N LEU A 41 5.62 -14.19 3.24
CA LEU A 41 4.25 -14.08 2.73
C LEU A 41 4.03 -14.78 1.38
N GLY A 42 5.08 -15.36 0.78
CA GLY A 42 5.02 -15.96 -0.55
C GLY A 42 4.76 -14.95 -1.68
N ILE A 43 5.04 -13.66 -1.45
CA ILE A 43 4.80 -12.54 -2.39
C ILE A 43 6.10 -12.16 -3.15
N ASP A 44 7.23 -12.76 -2.79
CA ASP A 44 8.55 -12.44 -3.35
C ASP A 44 8.76 -12.96 -4.78
N ASP A 45 7.91 -13.86 -5.27
CA ASP A 45 7.94 -14.29 -6.67
C ASP A 45 6.76 -13.70 -7.45
N PRO A 46 6.94 -12.57 -8.15
CA PRO A 46 5.90 -11.97 -8.98
C PRO A 46 5.58 -12.78 -10.26
N GLY A 47 6.23 -13.93 -10.49
CA GLY A 47 5.98 -14.86 -11.59
C GLY A 47 5.17 -16.09 -11.21
N GLU A 48 5.19 -16.49 -9.95
CA GLU A 48 4.58 -17.69 -9.39
C GLU A 48 3.28 -17.32 -8.67
N PHE A 49 2.34 -16.75 -9.43
CA PHE A 49 0.95 -16.73 -9.00
C PHE A 49 0.44 -18.18 -9.00
N HIS A 50 0.44 -18.83 -7.84
CA HIS A 50 -0.30 -20.08 -7.66
C HIS A 50 -1.79 -19.78 -7.80
N ASN A 51 -2.37 -19.99 -8.99
CA ASN A 51 -3.82 -19.93 -9.13
C ASN A 51 -4.41 -21.04 -8.27
N PHE A 52 -5.35 -20.68 -7.38
CA PHE A 52 -6.07 -21.67 -6.56
C PHE A 52 -6.76 -22.76 -7.39
N MET A 53 -7.02 -22.48 -8.67
CA MET A 53 -7.65 -23.39 -9.63
C MET A 53 -6.66 -24.15 -10.51
N ASP A 54 -5.35 -23.96 -10.35
CA ASP A 54 -4.39 -24.80 -11.06
C ASP A 54 -4.52 -26.22 -10.53
N PRO A 55 -4.80 -27.21 -11.40
CA PRO A 55 -4.87 -28.59 -10.96
C PRO A 55 -3.51 -28.99 -10.40
N PRO A 56 -3.46 -29.81 -9.32
CA PRO A 56 -2.19 -30.28 -8.80
C PRO A 56 -1.41 -30.92 -9.95
N ALA A 57 -0.14 -30.55 -10.08
CA ALA A 57 0.74 -31.14 -11.09
C ALA A 57 0.66 -32.67 -10.91
N SER A 58 0.10 -33.36 -11.91
CA SER A 58 -0.03 -34.80 -11.89
C SER A 58 1.35 -35.42 -11.67
N GLY A 59 1.55 -36.02 -10.50
CA GLY A 59 2.65 -36.93 -10.22
C GLY A 59 2.41 -38.29 -10.84
#